data_AF-A0A2D7ZFJ9-F1
#
_entry.id   AF-A0A2D7ZFJ9-F1
#
_cell.length_a   1.000
_cell.length_b   1.000
_cell.length_c   1.000
_cell.angle_alpha   90.00
_cell.angle_beta   90.00
_cell.angle_gamma   90.00
#
_symmetry.space_group_name_H-M   'P 1'
#
loop_
_entity.id
_entity.type
_entity.pdbx_description
1 polymer ?
#
loop_
_entity_poly.entity_id
_entity_poly.type
_entity_poly.pdbx_seq_one_letter_code
_entity_poly.pdbx_strand_id
1 'polypeptide(L)'
;MSQELLNDWRHTLKGSFMIEGDEGVHADLGGDGIPDSAWTKAKITEWLTGQGVHVGGGFKTKMTLLDMVEDVLNPAPVAEPVAEAVEEPVVEEPVAEAETGDDE
;
A
#
# COMPACT_ATOMS: atom_id res chain seq x y z
N MET A 1 -24.43 -0.06 26.24
CA MET A 1 -24.52 -1.41 25.64
C MET A 1 -23.18 -1.73 25.00
N SER A 2 -22.71 -2.97 25.06
CA SER A 2 -21.53 -3.40 24.31
C SER A 2 -21.91 -3.84 22.89
N GLN A 3 -21.00 -3.71 21.94
CA GLN A 3 -21.20 -4.17 20.56
C GLN A 3 -21.43 -5.69 20.48
N GLU A 4 -20.82 -6.45 21.37
CA GLU A 4 -21.00 -7.90 21.48
C GLU A 4 -22.46 -8.27 21.81
N LEU A 5 -23.06 -7.59 22.79
CA LEU A 5 -24.46 -7.77 23.14
C LEU A 5 -25.38 -7.33 21.99
N LEU A 6 -25.02 -6.25 21.29
CA LEU A 6 -25.82 -5.76 20.17
C LEU A 6 -25.82 -6.74 18.99
N ASN A 7 -24.66 -7.33 18.70
CA ASN A 7 -24.52 -8.36 17.67
C ASN A 7 -25.37 -9.60 17.97
N ASP A 8 -25.35 -10.05 19.23
CA ASP A 8 -26.18 -11.17 19.66
C ASP A 8 -27.67 -10.88 19.52
N TRP A 9 -28.14 -9.68 19.87
CA TRP A 9 -29.57 -9.36 19.92
C TRP A 9 -30.13 -8.74 18.63
N ARG A 10 -29.29 -8.41 17.64
CA ARG A 10 -29.69 -7.81 16.36
C ARG A 10 -30.79 -8.58 15.63
N HIS A 11 -30.76 -9.91 15.68
CA HIS A 11 -31.76 -10.76 15.03
C HIS A 11 -33.17 -10.62 15.65
N THR A 12 -33.23 -10.17 16.92
CA THR A 12 -34.48 -9.93 17.64
C THR A 12 -35.00 -8.51 17.43
N LEU A 13 -34.10 -7.55 17.19
CA LEU A 13 -34.46 -6.17 16.88
C LEU A 13 -35.03 -6.09 15.47
N LYS A 14 -36.35 -5.89 15.36
CA LYS A 14 -37.00 -5.67 14.06
C LYS A 14 -36.34 -4.47 13.37
N GLY A 15 -36.05 -4.58 12.07
CA GLY A 15 -35.29 -3.57 11.29
C GLY A 15 -35.94 -2.17 11.17
N SER A 16 -36.97 -1.89 11.95
CA SER A 16 -37.65 -0.60 12.05
C SER A 16 -36.99 0.36 13.04
N PHE A 17 -36.00 -0.09 13.82
CA PHE A 17 -35.34 0.73 14.85
C PHE A 17 -33.90 1.07 14.44
N MET A 18 -33.58 2.37 14.48
CA MET A 18 -32.20 2.85 14.40
C MET A 18 -31.59 2.79 15.80
N ILE A 19 -30.45 2.10 15.93
CA ILE A 19 -29.74 1.96 17.20
C ILE A 19 -28.59 2.95 17.19
N GLU A 20 -28.62 3.92 18.09
CA GLU A 20 -27.57 4.92 18.23
C GLU A 20 -26.28 4.25 18.77
N GLY A 21 -25.14 4.50 18.11
CA GLY A 21 -23.86 3.89 18.44
C GLY A 21 -23.60 2.50 17.86
N ASP A 22 -24.50 1.99 17.01
CA ASP A 22 -24.30 0.72 16.32
C ASP A 22 -23.28 0.82 15.18
N GLU A 23 -22.12 0.18 15.33
CA GLU A 23 -21.03 0.22 14.35
C GLU A 23 -21.19 -0.72 13.14
N GLY A 24 -22.21 -1.59 13.13
CA GLY A 24 -22.30 -2.66 12.13
C GLY A 24 -21.75 -3.99 12.65
N VAL A 25 -22.23 -5.11 12.10
CA VAL A 25 -21.50 -6.37 12.19
C VAL A 25 -20.29 -6.23 11.28
N HIS A 26 -19.08 -6.33 11.84
CA HIS A 26 -17.89 -6.65 11.06
C HIS A 26 -17.64 -8.15 11.24
N ALA A 27 -17.28 -8.82 10.15
CA ALA A 27 -16.85 -10.20 10.17
C ALA A 27 -15.56 -10.29 9.37
N ASP A 28 -14.60 -11.04 9.88
CA ASP A 28 -13.45 -11.49 9.11
C ASP A 28 -13.84 -12.81 8.44
N LEU A 29 -14.18 -12.76 7.14
CA LEU A 29 -14.61 -13.93 6.39
C LEU A 29 -13.42 -14.85 6.08
N GLY A 30 -12.22 -14.29 5.94
CA GLY A 30 -10.99 -15.02 5.66
C GLY A 30 -10.39 -15.69 6.90
N GLY A 31 -10.63 -15.13 8.09
CA GLY A 31 -10.00 -15.55 9.34
C GLY A 31 -8.49 -15.31 9.35
N ASP A 32 -8.00 -14.46 8.46
CA ASP A 32 -6.59 -14.13 8.26
C ASP A 32 -6.19 -12.82 8.95
N GLY A 33 -7.15 -12.11 9.56
CA GLY A 33 -6.94 -10.80 10.17
C GLY A 33 -6.67 -9.70 9.14
N ILE A 34 -7.00 -9.94 7.86
CA ILE A 34 -6.85 -8.98 6.78
C ILE A 34 -8.22 -8.33 6.51
N PRO A 35 -8.27 -7.00 6.33
CA PRO A 35 -9.53 -6.34 6.04
C PRO A 35 -10.15 -6.81 4.72
N ASP A 36 -11.42 -7.22 4.79
CA ASP A 36 -12.19 -7.69 3.63
C ASP A 36 -13.51 -6.90 3.44
N SER A 37 -14.32 -7.34 2.47
CA SER A 37 -15.61 -6.69 2.15
C SER A 37 -16.64 -6.72 3.30
N ALA A 38 -16.53 -7.64 4.25
CA ALA A 38 -17.39 -7.74 5.43
C ALA A 38 -16.88 -6.92 6.62
N TRP A 39 -15.67 -6.33 6.54
CA TRP A 39 -15.20 -5.38 7.54
C TRP A 39 -15.95 -4.05 7.43
N THR A 40 -16.11 -3.39 8.57
CA THR A 40 -16.63 -2.01 8.63
C THR A 40 -15.53 -1.02 8.26
N LYS A 41 -15.91 0.15 7.73
CA LYS A 41 -14.95 1.20 7.36
C LYS A 41 -14.05 1.63 8.53
N ALA A 42 -14.61 1.65 9.74
CA ALA A 42 -13.87 1.98 10.96
C ALA A 42 -12.75 0.95 11.22
N LYS A 43 -13.05 -0.34 11.12
CA LYS A 43 -12.07 -1.41 11.32
C LYS A 43 -11.00 -1.45 10.24
N ILE A 44 -11.35 -1.21 8.98
CA ILE A 44 -10.36 -1.09 7.90
C ILE A 44 -9.41 0.09 8.16
N THR A 45 -9.95 1.23 8.61
CA THR A 45 -9.14 2.42 8.93
C THR A 45 -8.23 2.19 10.14
N GLU A 46 -8.73 1.51 11.17
CA GLU A 46 -7.95 1.11 12.36
C GLU A 46 -6.79 0.19 11.95
N TRP A 47 -7.05 -0.81 11.10
CA TRP A 47 -6.02 -1.72 10.58
C TRP A 47 -4.95 -0.96 9.78
N LEU A 48 -5.35 -0.10 8.83
CA LEU A 48 -4.43 0.71 8.03
C LEU A 48 -3.55 1.62 8.92
N THR A 49 -4.15 2.23 9.93
CA THR A 49 -3.41 3.07 10.90
C THR A 49 -2.42 2.22 11.72
N GLY A 50 -2.81 1.00 12.08
CA GLY A 50 -1.92 0.02 12.75
C GLY A 50 -0.74 -0.41 11.88
N GLN A 51 -0.90 -0.44 10.55
CA GLN A 51 0.19 -0.65 9.58
C GLN A 51 1.04 0.61 9.33
N GLY A 52 0.74 1.74 10.00
CA GLY A 52 1.44 3.02 9.80
C GLY A 52 0.98 3.83 8.59
N VAL A 53 -0.12 3.43 7.93
CA VAL A 53 -0.69 4.15 6.80
C VAL A 53 -1.56 5.30 7.28
N HIS A 54 -1.27 6.51 6.83
CA HIS A 54 -2.08 7.68 7.15
C HIS A 54 -3.30 7.78 6.21
N VAL A 55 -4.47 7.42 6.74
CA VAL A 55 -5.75 7.60 6.04
C VAL A 55 -6.15 9.07 6.16
N GLY A 56 -5.78 9.90 5.18
CA GLY A 56 -6.04 11.35 5.22
C GLY A 56 -7.52 11.71 5.44
N GLY A 57 -7.79 12.85 6.09
CA GLY A 57 -9.09 13.23 6.66
C GLY A 57 -10.26 13.53 5.69
N GLY A 58 -10.11 13.25 4.39
CA GLY A 58 -11.20 13.34 3.43
C GLY A 58 -12.15 12.14 3.51
N PHE A 59 -13.37 12.29 2.99
CA PHE A 59 -14.28 11.16 2.87
C PHE A 59 -13.69 10.10 1.93
N LYS A 60 -13.51 8.88 2.44
CA LYS A 60 -13.10 7.71 1.65
C LYS A 60 -14.20 6.69 1.64
N THR A 61 -14.44 6.06 0.49
CA THR A 61 -15.37 4.94 0.38
C THR A 61 -14.75 3.67 0.96
N LYS A 62 -15.55 2.63 1.22
CA LYS A 62 -15.01 1.34 1.69
C LYS A 62 -14.06 0.74 0.65
N MET A 63 -14.39 0.84 -0.65
CA MET A 63 -13.51 0.35 -1.71
C MET A 63 -12.17 1.07 -1.72
N THR A 64 -12.16 2.40 -1.63
CA THR A 64 -10.90 3.16 -1.54
C THR A 64 -10.03 2.74 -0.35
N LEU A 65 -10.65 2.34 0.77
CA LEU A 65 -9.91 1.84 1.92
C LEU A 65 -9.38 0.42 1.68
N LEU A 66 -10.14 -0.44 0.99
CA LEU A 66 -9.69 -1.78 0.61
C LEU A 66 -8.58 -1.72 -0.45
N ASP A 67 -8.65 -0.80 -1.41
CA ASP A 67 -7.57 -0.56 -2.39
C ASP A 67 -6.26 -0.21 -1.66
N MET A 68 -6.33 0.65 -0.62
CA MET A 68 -5.17 0.96 0.21
C MET A 68 -4.65 -0.25 0.99
N VAL A 69 -5.52 -1.16 1.40
CA VAL A 69 -5.10 -2.43 2.05
C VAL A 69 -4.35 -3.28 1.03
N GLU A 70 -4.82 -3.38 -0.21
CA GLU A 70 -4.13 -4.10 -1.27
C GLU A 70 -2.75 -3.50 -1.56
N ASP A 71 -2.62 -2.18 -1.63
CA ASP A 71 -1.33 -1.49 -1.82
C ASP A 71 -0.33 -1.79 -0.69
N VAL A 72 -0.81 -1.93 0.55
CA VAL A 72 0.02 -2.27 1.72
C VAL A 72 0.49 -3.72 1.66
N LEU A 73 -0.40 -4.63 1.29
CA LEU A 73 -0.11 -6.06 1.19
C LEU A 73 0.78 -6.38 -0.01
N ASN A 74 0.71 -5.55 -1.06
CA ASN A 74 1.44 -5.71 -2.29
C ASN A 74 2.20 -4.42 -2.66
N PRO A 75 3.24 -4.04 -1.90
CA PRO A 75 4.01 -2.85 -2.20
C PRO A 75 4.67 -2.98 -3.56
N ALA A 76 4.50 -1.97 -4.42
CA ALA A 76 5.16 -1.94 -5.72
C ALA A 76 6.69 -2.09 -5.53
N PRO A 77 7.38 -2.89 -6.36
CA PRO A 77 8.83 -3.03 -6.27
C PRO A 77 9.46 -1.64 -6.47
N VAL A 78 10.22 -1.19 -5.46
CA VAL A 78 10.96 0.07 -5.52
C VAL A 78 11.99 -0.10 -6.64
N ALA A 79 11.90 0.72 -7.68
CA ALA A 79 12.92 0.74 -8.73
C ALA A 79 14.27 1.05 -8.08
N GLU A 80 15.21 0.11 -8.16
CA GLU A 80 16.59 0.36 -7.78
C GLU A 80 17.08 1.57 -8.58
N PRO A 81 17.77 2.55 -7.96
CA PRO A 81 18.34 3.65 -8.72
C PRO A 81 19.35 3.05 -9.69
N VAL A 82 18.99 3.01 -10.98
CA VAL A 82 19.90 2.66 -12.07
C VAL A 82 21.02 3.67 -11.98
N ALA A 83 22.17 3.24 -11.46
CA ALA A 83 23.35 4.08 -11.37
C ALA A 83 23.65 4.58 -12.79
N GLU A 84 23.51 5.89 -12.99
CA GLU A 84 23.95 6.57 -14.19
C GLU A 84 25.43 6.24 -14.35
N ALA A 85 25.76 5.41 -15.35
CA ALA A 85 27.12 5.09 -15.67
C ALA A 85 27.79 6.39 -16.10
N VAL A 86 28.61 6.94 -15.19
CA VAL A 86 29.51 8.05 -15.50
C VAL A 86 30.44 7.55 -16.60
N GLU A 87 30.20 7.97 -17.84
CA GLU A 87 31.12 7.78 -18.95
C GLU A 87 32.45 8.43 -18.56
N GLU A 88 33.46 7.60 -18.27
CA GLU A 88 34.85 8.06 -18.22
C GLU A 88 35.23 8.59 -19.61
N PRO A 89 35.78 9.80 -19.75
CA PRO A 89 36.25 10.27 -21.04
C PRO A 89 37.48 9.45 -21.46
N VAL A 90 37.31 8.60 -22.47
CA VAL A 90 38.42 8.01 -23.23
C VAL A 90 39.23 9.15 -23.82
N VAL A 91 40.43 9.37 -23.29
CA VAL A 91 41.42 10.26 -23.88
C VAL A 91 41.98 9.54 -25.11
N GLU A 92 41.62 10.01 -26.30
CA GLU A 92 42.29 9.63 -27.55
C GLU A 92 43.73 10.18 -27.51
N GLU A 93 44.71 9.28 -27.36
CA GLU A 93 46.11 9.61 -27.68
C GLU A 93 46.26 9.72 -29.21
N PRO A 94 46.82 10.82 -29.75
CA PRO A 94 47.05 10.95 -31.18
C PRO A 94 48.17 10.00 -31.62
N VAL A 95 47.85 9.21 -32.66
CA VAL A 95 48.78 8.49 -33.54
C VAL A 95 49.92 9.42 -33.98
N ALA A 96 51.16 9.00 -33.74
CA ALA A 96 52.34 9.51 -34.44
C ALA A 96 52.84 8.42 -35.41
N GLU A 97 52.68 8.72 -36.70
CA GLU A 97 53.21 7.97 -37.84
C GLU A 97 54.74 7.91 -37.83
N ALA A 98 55.23 6.86 -38.49
CA ALA A 98 56.62 6.51 -38.68
C ALA A 98 57.47 7.64 -39.29
N GLU A 99 58.58 7.98 -38.63
CA GLU A 99 59.69 8.67 -39.26
C GLU A 99 60.62 7.62 -39.86
N THR A 100 60.61 7.49 -41.18
CA THR A 100 61.62 6.75 -41.94
C THR A 100 62.94 7.52 -41.87
N GLY A 101 63.89 7.01 -41.08
CA GLY A 101 65.28 7.47 -41.03
C GLY A 101 66.21 6.44 -41.67
N ASP A 102 66.81 6.86 -42.77
CA ASP A 102 67.89 6.28 -43.58
C ASP A 102 69.20 6.09 -42.78
N ASP A 103 69.90 4.94 -42.89
CA ASP A 103 71.39 4.85 -42.90
C ASP A 103 71.91 3.41 -43.19
N GLU A 104 72.51 3.22 -44.38
CA GLU A 104 73.82 2.60 -44.70
C GLU A 104 73.88 1.98 -46.11
#